data_AF-A0A933E3W4-F1
#
_entry.id   AF-A0A933E3W4-F1
#
_cell.length_a   1.000
_cell.length_b   1.000
_cell.length_c   1.000
_cell.angle_alpha   90.00
_cell.angle_beta   90.00
_cell.angle_gamma   90.00
#
_symmetry.space_group_name_H-M   'P 1'
#
loop_
_entity.id
_entity.type
_entity.pdbx_description
1 polymer ?
#
loop_
_entity_poly.entity_id
_entity_poly.type
_entity_poly.pdbx_seq_one_letter_code
_entity_poly.pdbx_strand_id
1 'polypeptide(L)'
;AHEVSASSCVGVVSAQASCEENTALVKFLQQVSKEPVFLTTKKEIANPSHDDFLIDADKNPNSAFLKVLGKEISYARHFPKEAVVFVLDNLTEAQKKELVDARPKLVVWLASNLWEPSHWADVVLPKPTFAEQDGTFINRQNREQKTNKAFAPRGLARPVGEVLREIRLQT
;
A
#
# COMPACT_ATOMS: atom_id res chain seq x y z
N ALA A 1 -10.20 7.69 21.59
CA ALA A 1 -10.60 6.63 20.64
C ALA A 1 -11.79 7.19 19.87
N HIS A 2 -11.56 7.69 18.66
CA HIS A 2 -12.66 8.16 17.81
C HIS A 2 -13.40 6.91 17.30
N GLU A 3 -14.68 6.83 17.65
CA GLU A 3 -15.59 5.81 17.17
C GLU A 3 -15.75 5.98 15.66
N VAL A 4 -15.18 5.06 14.89
CA VAL A 4 -15.24 5.07 13.43
C VAL A 4 -16.64 4.64 13.01
N SER A 5 -17.43 5.61 12.54
CA SER A 5 -18.80 5.43 12.05
C SER A 5 -18.86 4.48 10.83
N ALA A 6 -20.04 3.89 10.61
CA ALA A 6 -20.33 2.83 9.64
C ALA A 6 -19.83 3.11 8.21
N SER A 7 -19.23 2.08 7.60
CA SER A 7 -18.61 2.04 6.26
C SER A 7 -17.36 2.90 6.08
N SER A 8 -16.39 2.79 7.00
CA SER A 8 -15.07 3.39 6.81
C SER A 8 -14.27 2.66 5.73
N CYS A 9 -13.69 3.42 4.80
CA CYS A 9 -12.68 2.87 3.90
C CYS A 9 -11.31 2.99 4.58
N VAL A 10 -10.54 1.91 4.59
CA VAL A 10 -9.16 1.87 5.11
C VAL A 10 -8.21 1.67 3.94
N GLY A 11 -7.20 2.53 3.82
CA GLY A 11 -6.13 2.40 2.85
C GLY A 11 -4.82 2.05 3.53
N VAL A 12 -4.24 0.91 3.20
CA VAL A 12 -2.88 0.55 3.61
C VAL A 12 -1.91 0.94 2.50
N VAL A 13 -1.19 2.04 2.70
CA VAL A 13 -0.12 2.52 1.79
C VAL A 13 1.20 1.82 2.11
N SER A 14 2.10 1.71 1.13
CA SER A 14 3.27 0.83 1.20
C SER A 14 4.59 1.57 1.02
N ALA A 15 5.56 1.27 1.87
CA ALA A 15 6.94 1.76 1.75
C ALA A 15 7.71 1.08 0.59
N GLN A 16 7.16 0.00 0.01
CA GLN A 16 7.66 -0.69 -1.18
C GLN A 16 7.03 -0.15 -2.48
N ALA A 17 5.94 0.60 -2.39
CA ALA A 17 5.25 1.17 -3.54
C ALA A 17 5.84 2.53 -3.95
N SER A 18 5.65 2.87 -5.22
CA SER A 18 6.01 4.19 -5.77
C SER A 18 5.20 5.32 -5.13
N CYS A 19 5.68 6.55 -5.29
CA CYS A 19 4.95 7.73 -4.84
C CYS A 19 3.57 7.84 -5.53
N GLU A 20 3.50 7.48 -6.81
CA GLU A 20 2.30 7.55 -7.64
C GLU A 20 1.25 6.54 -7.19
N GLU A 21 1.63 5.29 -6.92
CA GLU A 21 0.69 4.27 -6.41
C GLU A 21 0.11 4.65 -5.05
N ASN A 22 0.98 5.08 -4.12
CA ASN A 22 0.56 5.56 -2.80
C ASN A 22 -0.37 6.77 -2.91
N THR A 23 -0.01 7.74 -3.74
CA THR A 23 -0.83 8.95 -3.99
C THR A 23 -2.17 8.60 -4.63
N ALA A 24 -2.20 7.65 -5.57
CA ALA A 24 -3.40 7.22 -6.24
C ALA A 24 -4.40 6.60 -5.26
N LEU A 25 -3.92 5.74 -4.35
CA LEU A 25 -4.77 5.15 -3.32
C LEU A 25 -5.33 6.20 -2.36
N VAL A 26 -4.48 7.11 -1.88
CA VAL A 26 -4.92 8.22 -0.99
C VAL A 26 -5.99 9.07 -1.65
N LYS A 27 -5.75 9.52 -2.89
CA LYS A 27 -6.71 10.35 -3.63
C LYS A 27 -8.01 9.61 -3.91
N PHE A 28 -7.94 8.33 -4.26
CA PHE A 28 -9.12 7.50 -4.48
C PHE A 28 -9.97 7.41 -3.21
N LEU A 29 -9.36 7.08 -2.07
CA LEU A 29 -10.09 6.93 -0.81
C LEU A 29 -10.67 8.24 -0.28
N GLN A 30 -9.97 9.36 -0.47
CA GLN A 30 -10.50 10.70 -0.18
C GLN A 30 -11.70 11.08 -1.06
N GLN A 31 -11.86 10.45 -2.23
CA GLN A 31 -12.98 10.70 -3.14
C GLN A 31 -14.19 9.81 -2.86
N VAL A 32 -13.98 8.58 -2.37
CA VAL A 32 -15.05 7.60 -2.16
C VAL A 32 -15.50 7.46 -0.70
N SER A 33 -14.74 8.02 0.24
CA SER A 33 -15.05 8.01 1.68
C SER A 33 -14.98 9.42 2.27
N LYS A 34 -15.92 9.75 3.16
CA LYS A 34 -15.91 11.03 3.90
C LYS A 34 -14.77 11.10 4.91
N GLU A 35 -14.49 9.98 5.57
CA GLU A 35 -13.48 9.86 6.63
C GLU A 35 -12.63 8.60 6.37
N PRO A 36 -11.77 8.60 5.34
CA PRO A 36 -10.87 7.48 5.10
C PRO A 36 -9.81 7.38 6.20
N VAL A 37 -9.49 6.15 6.60
CA VAL A 37 -8.38 5.86 7.52
C VAL A 37 -7.19 5.40 6.69
N PHE A 38 -6.00 5.93 6.96
CA PHE A 38 -4.78 5.52 6.29
C PHE A 38 -3.82 4.83 7.26
N LEU A 39 -3.37 3.64 6.87
CA LEU A 39 -2.36 2.84 7.56
C LEU A 39 -1.14 2.71 6.67
N THR A 40 0.02 2.40 7.26
CA THR A 40 1.23 2.09 6.47
C THR A 40 1.64 0.65 6.66
N THR A 41 2.19 0.08 5.60
CA THR A 41 2.95 -1.17 5.67
C THR A 41 4.35 -1.00 5.09
N LYS A 42 5.22 -1.93 5.45
CA LYS A 42 6.62 -1.96 5.05
C LYS A 42 7.10 -3.40 4.98
N LYS A 43 8.16 -3.62 4.23
CA LYS A 43 8.92 -4.86 4.32
C LYS A 43 9.68 -4.88 5.65
N GLU A 44 9.42 -5.90 6.45
CA GLU A 44 10.17 -6.19 7.66
C GLU A 44 11.25 -7.24 7.37
N ILE A 45 12.45 -7.01 7.89
CA ILE A 45 13.54 -7.99 7.87
C ILE A 45 13.90 -8.25 9.32
N ALA A 46 13.86 -9.52 9.75
CA ALA A 46 14.08 -9.91 11.14
C ALA A 46 15.45 -9.44 11.67
N ASN A 47 16.51 -9.60 10.85
CA ASN A 47 17.87 -9.17 11.16
C ASN A 47 18.41 -8.32 9.99
N PRO A 48 18.08 -7.02 9.91
CA PRO A 48 18.51 -6.19 8.79
C PRO A 48 20.02 -5.90 8.91
N SER A 49 20.78 -6.30 7.89
CA SER A 49 22.19 -5.87 7.77
C SER A 49 22.27 -4.36 7.51
N HIS A 50 23.28 -3.71 8.06
CA HIS A 50 23.63 -2.32 7.75
C HIS A 50 25.14 -2.12 7.84
N ASP A 51 25.62 -1.07 7.19
CA ASP A 51 26.99 -0.56 7.30
C ASP A 51 26.99 0.97 7.26
N ASP A 52 28.17 1.57 7.44
CA ASP A 52 28.35 3.03 7.41
C ASP A 52 28.56 3.59 5.99
N PHE A 53 28.25 2.82 4.93
CA PHE A 53 28.53 3.21 3.55
C PHE A 53 27.34 3.05 2.61
N LEU A 54 26.96 1.82 2.24
CA LEU A 54 25.93 1.54 1.22
C LEU A 54 24.72 0.78 1.75
N ILE A 55 24.88 -0.05 2.78
CA ILE A 55 23.83 -0.94 3.27
C ILE A 55 23.06 -0.24 4.40
N ASP A 56 21.78 0.07 4.16
CA ASP A 56 20.93 0.67 5.17
C ASP A 56 20.10 -0.39 5.92
N ALA A 57 19.80 -0.16 7.21
CA ALA A 57 18.91 -1.01 7.99
C ALA A 57 17.46 -0.93 7.48
N ASP A 58 17.03 0.22 6.96
CA ASP A 58 15.76 0.36 6.27
C ASP A 58 15.87 -0.19 4.84
N LYS A 59 15.11 -1.26 4.57
CA LYS A 59 15.10 -1.99 3.30
C LYS A 59 13.95 -1.57 2.40
N ASN A 60 13.36 -0.41 2.65
CA ASN A 60 12.21 0.11 1.92
C ASN A 60 12.61 1.32 1.06
N PRO A 61 12.29 1.30 -0.25
CA PRO A 61 12.70 2.37 -1.16
C PRO A 61 11.99 3.69 -0.89
N ASN A 62 10.81 3.68 -0.23
CA ASN A 62 9.93 4.84 -0.14
C ASN A 62 9.47 5.21 1.27
N SER A 63 10.20 4.78 2.32
CA SER A 63 9.87 5.15 3.70
C SER A 63 9.82 6.66 3.93
N ALA A 64 10.67 7.44 3.25
CA ALA A 64 10.69 8.90 3.38
C ALA A 64 9.42 9.54 2.79
N PHE A 65 8.92 9.01 1.67
CA PHE A 65 7.69 9.51 1.06
C PHE A 65 6.48 9.32 1.97
N LEU A 66 6.36 8.17 2.64
CA LEU A 66 5.23 7.93 3.55
C LEU A 66 5.17 8.99 4.67
N LYS A 67 6.33 9.43 5.20
CA LYS A 67 6.38 10.48 6.24
C LYS A 67 5.80 11.81 5.78
N VAL A 68 5.94 12.15 4.49
CA VAL A 68 5.45 13.42 3.92
C VAL A 68 4.07 13.31 3.26
N LEU A 69 3.60 12.09 2.96
CA LEU A 69 2.28 11.85 2.36
C LEU A 69 1.11 12.32 3.24
N GLY A 70 1.36 12.48 4.55
CA GLY A 70 0.53 13.32 5.42
C GLY A 70 -0.29 12.57 6.46
N LYS A 71 0.09 12.82 7.72
CA LYS A 71 -0.65 12.80 8.99
C LYS A 71 -1.04 11.43 9.58
N GLU A 72 -0.53 11.24 10.80
CA GLU A 72 -0.72 10.10 11.72
C GLU A 72 -0.75 8.74 11.03
N ILE A 73 0.42 8.39 10.51
CA ILE A 73 0.83 6.99 10.38
C ILE A 73 0.85 6.40 11.78
N SER A 74 -0.30 5.96 12.23
CA SER A 74 -0.35 4.95 13.24
C SER A 74 0.13 3.67 12.57
N TYR A 75 1.06 2.95 13.21
CA TYR A 75 1.08 1.49 13.08
C TYR A 75 -0.22 0.97 13.71
N ALA A 76 -1.39 1.47 13.30
CA ALA A 76 -2.65 1.14 13.92
C ALA A 76 -2.85 -0.32 13.64
N ARG A 77 -2.75 -1.05 14.74
CA ARG A 77 -3.07 -2.44 14.85
C ARG A 77 -4.59 -2.60 14.93
N HIS A 78 -5.35 -1.80 14.17
CA HIS A 78 -6.80 -1.93 14.18
C HIS A 78 -7.45 -1.73 12.81
N PHE A 79 -7.87 -2.85 12.22
CA PHE A 79 -8.83 -2.91 11.14
C PHE A 79 -10.26 -2.94 11.71
N PRO A 80 -11.16 -2.02 11.32
CA PRO A 80 -12.56 -2.07 11.73
C PRO A 80 -13.32 -3.19 11.03
N LYS A 81 -14.19 -3.90 11.75
CA LYS A 81 -14.98 -5.03 11.23
C LYS A 81 -15.88 -4.69 10.03
N GLU A 82 -16.45 -3.50 9.98
CA GLU A 82 -17.36 -3.10 8.89
C GLU A 82 -16.64 -2.30 7.78
N ALA A 83 -15.31 -2.30 7.79
CA ALA A 83 -14.52 -1.52 6.83
C ALA A 83 -14.38 -2.21 5.47
N VAL A 84 -14.20 -1.40 4.43
CA VAL A 84 -13.63 -1.84 3.15
C VAL A 84 -12.14 -1.49 3.14
N VAL A 85 -11.27 -2.49 3.07
CA VAL A 85 -9.83 -2.35 3.22
C VAL A 85 -9.15 -2.50 1.86
N PHE A 86 -8.39 -1.49 1.46
CA PHE A 86 -7.52 -1.52 0.29
C PHE A 86 -6.07 -1.65 0.73
N VAL A 87 -5.40 -2.70 0.29
CA VAL A 87 -4.00 -2.99 0.66
C VAL A 87 -3.11 -2.83 -0.56
N LEU A 88 -2.09 -1.98 -0.46
CA LEU A 88 -1.06 -1.84 -1.48
C LEU A 88 0.19 -2.66 -1.10
N ASP A 89 0.67 -3.50 -2.02
CA ASP A 89 1.71 -4.51 -1.75
C ASP A 89 1.36 -5.38 -0.54
N ASN A 90 2.32 -5.69 0.34
CA ASN A 90 2.19 -6.74 1.34
C ASN A 90 2.08 -6.17 2.74
N LEU A 91 1.26 -6.81 3.55
CA LEU A 91 1.18 -6.55 4.99
C LEU A 91 2.34 -7.21 5.74
N THR A 92 2.63 -6.71 6.95
CA THR A 92 3.46 -7.45 7.91
C THR A 92 2.66 -8.60 8.51
N GLU A 93 3.33 -9.61 9.09
CA GLU A 93 2.65 -10.73 9.74
C GLU A 93 1.70 -10.29 10.85
N ALA A 94 2.10 -9.27 11.62
CA ALA A 94 1.27 -8.70 12.67
C ALA A 94 -0.01 -8.05 12.09
N GLN A 95 0.11 -7.30 11.00
CA GLN A 95 -1.02 -6.66 10.33
C GLN A 95 -1.95 -7.71 9.69
N LYS A 96 -1.41 -8.77 9.08
CA LYS A 96 -2.23 -9.84 8.49
C LYS A 96 -3.06 -10.55 9.54
N LYS A 97 -2.41 -10.97 10.65
CA LYS A 97 -3.10 -11.66 11.73
C LYS A 97 -4.29 -10.84 12.22
N GLU A 98 -4.04 -9.56 12.44
CA GLU A 98 -5.03 -8.65 12.96
C GLU A 98 -6.14 -8.31 11.93
N LEU A 99 -5.82 -8.18 10.64
CA LEU A 99 -6.82 -8.05 9.57
C LEU A 99 -7.75 -9.28 9.51
N VAL A 100 -7.17 -10.48 9.61
CA VAL A 100 -7.92 -11.74 9.61
C VAL A 100 -8.80 -11.85 10.85
N ASP A 101 -8.29 -11.46 12.02
CA ASP A 101 -9.04 -11.46 13.28
C ASP A 101 -10.19 -10.44 13.25
N ALA A 102 -9.97 -9.26 12.66
CA ALA A 102 -10.95 -8.19 12.55
C ALA A 102 -12.13 -8.52 11.64
N ARG A 103 -11.91 -9.36 10.61
CA ARG A 103 -12.91 -9.74 9.60
C ARG A 103 -13.64 -8.53 9.00
N PRO A 104 -12.92 -7.64 8.30
CA PRO A 104 -13.53 -6.53 7.58
C PRO A 104 -14.57 -7.01 6.57
N LYS A 105 -15.44 -6.10 6.12
CA LYS A 105 -16.50 -6.39 5.17
C LYS A 105 -15.96 -6.82 3.79
N LEU A 106 -14.85 -6.23 3.36
CA LEU A 106 -14.20 -6.52 2.09
C LEU A 106 -12.71 -6.16 2.15
N VAL A 107 -11.85 -7.04 1.68
CA VAL A 107 -10.41 -6.81 1.50
C VAL A 107 -10.04 -6.86 0.02
N VAL A 108 -9.56 -5.72 -0.50
CA VAL A 108 -9.03 -5.56 -1.85
C VAL A 108 -7.51 -5.44 -1.79
N TRP A 109 -6.80 -6.38 -2.40
CA TRP A 109 -5.34 -6.43 -2.40
C TRP A 109 -4.76 -6.09 -3.77
N LEU A 110 -3.96 -5.02 -3.85
CA LEU A 110 -3.25 -4.57 -5.05
C LEU A 110 -1.80 -5.10 -5.01
N ALA A 111 -1.55 -6.20 -5.72
CA ALA A 111 -0.32 -6.99 -5.59
C ALA A 111 0.44 -7.14 -6.92
N SER A 112 1.77 -7.07 -6.89
CA SER A 112 2.62 -7.36 -8.06
C SER A 112 3.16 -8.79 -8.08
N ASN A 113 3.09 -9.50 -6.94
CA ASN A 113 3.47 -10.89 -6.81
C ASN A 113 2.67 -11.58 -5.69
N LEU A 114 2.55 -12.90 -5.78
CA LEU A 114 1.92 -13.77 -4.79
C LEU A 114 2.98 -14.67 -4.15
N TRP A 115 3.94 -14.07 -3.45
CA TRP A 115 4.96 -14.81 -2.68
C TRP A 115 4.35 -15.54 -1.47
N GLU A 116 3.11 -15.19 -1.09
CA GLU A 116 2.37 -15.75 0.01
C GLU A 116 0.92 -16.10 -0.39
N PRO A 117 0.25 -16.99 0.36
CA PRO A 117 -1.15 -17.36 0.08
C PRO A 117 -2.08 -16.14 0.13
N SER A 118 -2.92 -16.00 -0.89
CA SER A 118 -3.88 -14.88 -1.02
C SER A 118 -5.14 -15.03 -0.15
N HIS A 119 -5.18 -15.98 0.79
CA HIS A 119 -6.41 -16.39 1.49
C HIS A 119 -6.95 -15.33 2.47
N TRP A 120 -6.17 -14.27 2.72
CA TRP A 120 -6.54 -13.15 3.58
C TRP A 120 -7.24 -12.01 2.82
N ALA A 121 -7.28 -12.06 1.48
CA ALA A 121 -7.94 -11.06 0.64
C ALA A 121 -9.14 -11.67 -0.09
N ASP A 122 -10.25 -10.92 -0.16
CA ASP A 122 -11.43 -11.32 -0.92
C ASP A 122 -11.24 -11.10 -2.42
N VAL A 123 -10.53 -10.02 -2.78
CA VAL A 123 -10.25 -9.63 -4.16
C VAL A 123 -8.77 -9.32 -4.31
N VAL A 124 -8.13 -9.92 -5.31
CA VAL A 124 -6.74 -9.62 -5.68
C VAL A 124 -6.72 -8.94 -7.04
N LEU A 125 -6.18 -7.74 -7.09
CA LEU A 125 -6.03 -6.92 -8.30
C LEU A 125 -4.54 -6.87 -8.67
N PRO A 126 -4.14 -7.44 -9.82
CA PRO A 126 -2.75 -7.45 -10.23
C PRO A 126 -2.29 -6.04 -10.62
N LYS A 127 -1.16 -5.60 -10.05
CA LYS A 127 -0.48 -4.36 -10.42
C LYS A 127 0.91 -4.64 -11.01
N PRO A 128 1.43 -3.77 -11.89
CA PRO A 128 2.79 -3.91 -12.41
C PRO A 128 3.86 -3.83 -11.31
N THR A 129 4.99 -4.47 -11.55
CA THR A 129 6.22 -4.26 -10.80
C THR A 129 6.85 -2.91 -11.14
N PHE A 130 7.84 -2.46 -10.38
CA PHE A 130 8.57 -1.21 -10.67
C PHE A 130 9.24 -1.21 -12.06
N ALA A 131 9.57 -2.38 -12.62
CA ALA A 131 10.17 -2.50 -13.96
C ALA A 131 9.14 -2.36 -15.09
N GLU A 132 7.85 -2.48 -14.77
CA GLU A 132 6.75 -2.51 -15.72
C GLU A 132 5.97 -1.20 -15.80
N GLN A 133 6.31 -0.22 -14.96
CA GLN A 133 5.66 1.09 -14.91
C GLN A 133 6.67 2.20 -14.65
N ASP A 134 6.32 3.41 -15.05
CA ASP A 134 7.02 4.61 -14.61
C ASP A 134 6.61 4.93 -13.16
N GLY A 135 7.53 5.47 -12.38
CA GLY A 135 7.23 5.87 -11.01
C GLY A 135 8.39 6.60 -10.35
N THR A 136 8.14 7.20 -9.20
CA THR A 136 9.13 7.91 -8.40
C THR A 136 9.23 7.31 -7.01
N PHE A 137 10.42 7.41 -6.43
CA PHE A 137 10.72 7.00 -5.06
C PHE A 137 11.51 8.12 -4.38
N ILE A 138 11.19 8.42 -3.13
CA ILE A 138 11.99 9.31 -2.29
C ILE A 138 12.85 8.46 -1.37
N ASN A 139 14.16 8.49 -1.63
CA ASN A 139 15.10 7.71 -0.85
C ASN A 139 15.34 8.31 0.55
N ARG A 140 16.12 7.59 1.36
CA ARG A 140 16.50 8.00 2.73
C ARG A 140 17.19 9.37 2.84
N GLN A 141 17.82 9.85 1.76
CA GLN A 141 18.44 11.18 1.69
C GLN A 141 17.46 12.25 1.18
N ASN A 142 16.16 11.94 1.17
CA ASN A 142 15.08 12.78 0.68
C ASN A 142 15.26 13.24 -0.78
N ARG A 143 15.96 12.44 -1.61
CA ARG A 143 16.07 12.69 -3.04
C ARG A 143 15.03 11.90 -3.80
N GLU A 144 14.30 12.59 -4.66
CA GLU A 144 13.42 11.95 -5.64
C GLU A 144 14.26 11.22 -6.69
N GLN A 145 13.88 9.98 -6.97
CA GLN A 145 14.49 9.13 -7.97
C GLN A 145 13.41 8.62 -8.90
N LYS A 146 13.49 9.05 -10.16
CA LYS A 146 12.60 8.57 -11.21
C LYS A 146 13.04 7.19 -11.70
N THR A 147 12.08 6.30 -11.80
CA THR A 147 12.18 5.00 -12.47
C THR A 147 11.39 5.07 -13.78
N ASN A 148 12.00 4.61 -14.86
CA ASN A 148 11.33 4.51 -16.15
C ASN A 148 10.97 3.05 -16.40
N LYS A 149 9.82 2.82 -17.02
CA LYS A 149 9.37 1.50 -17.45
C LYS A 149 10.41 0.84 -18.36
N ALA A 150 10.80 -0.39 -18.02
CA ALA A 150 11.70 -1.20 -18.82
C ALA A 150 10.95 -2.05 -19.86
N PHE A 151 9.79 -2.59 -19.50
CA PHE A 151 8.93 -3.37 -20.40
C PHE A 151 7.45 -3.19 -20.03
N ALA A 152 6.53 -3.58 -20.93
CA ALA A 152 5.10 -3.45 -20.66
C ALA A 152 4.64 -4.40 -19.52
N PRO A 153 3.62 -4.01 -18.73
CA PRO A 153 3.00 -4.89 -17.74
C PRO A 153 2.57 -6.22 -18.35
N ARG A 154 2.86 -7.31 -17.66
CA ARG A 154 2.49 -8.66 -18.11
C ARG A 154 1.09 -9.08 -17.66
N GLY A 155 0.44 -9.89 -18.49
CA GLY A 155 -0.87 -10.48 -18.18
C GLY A 155 -1.96 -9.42 -18.03
N LEU A 156 -2.70 -9.47 -16.92
CA LEU A 156 -3.77 -8.52 -16.60
C LEU A 156 -3.32 -7.40 -15.66
N ALA A 157 -2.01 -7.28 -15.38
CA ALA A 157 -1.49 -6.27 -14.49
C ALA A 157 -1.72 -4.86 -15.05
N ARG A 158 -2.33 -3.98 -14.25
CA ARG A 158 -2.65 -2.61 -14.65
C ARG A 158 -2.18 -1.61 -13.59
N PRO A 159 -1.67 -0.43 -13.98
CA PRO A 159 -1.25 0.58 -13.01
C PRO A 159 -2.34 0.90 -11.99
N VAL A 160 -1.98 1.03 -10.71
CA VAL A 160 -2.94 1.20 -9.60
C VAL A 160 -3.89 2.36 -9.84
N GLY A 161 -3.38 3.49 -10.33
CA GLY A 161 -4.21 4.66 -10.64
C GLY A 161 -5.28 4.42 -11.71
N GLU A 162 -5.01 3.55 -12.70
CA GLU A 162 -5.99 3.19 -13.72
C GLU A 162 -7.10 2.31 -13.15
N VAL A 163 -6.71 1.28 -12.38
CA VAL A 163 -7.64 0.34 -11.74
C VAL A 163 -8.57 1.06 -10.78
N LEU A 164 -8.02 1.91 -9.91
CA LEU A 164 -8.82 2.67 -8.93
C LEU A 164 -9.76 3.68 -9.61
N ARG A 165 -9.31 4.31 -10.70
CA ARG A 165 -10.17 5.21 -11.49
C ARG A 165 -11.34 4.46 -12.11
N GLU A 166 -11.12 3.25 -12.61
CA GLU A 166 -12.17 2.43 -13.20
C GLU A 166 -13.20 1.99 -12.16
N ILE A 167 -12.76 1.53 -10.98
CA ILE A 167 -13.64 1.21 -9.86
C ILE A 167 -14.52 2.41 -9.52
N ARG A 168 -13.95 3.61 -9.46
CA ARG A 168 -14.70 4.84 -9.18
C ARG A 168 -15.75 5.17 -10.24
N LEU A 169 -15.46 4.96 -11.53
CA LEU A 169 -16.37 5.32 -12.62
C LEU A 169 -17.61 4.40 -12.73
N GLN A 170 -17.57 3.24 -12.09
CA GLN A 170 -18.68 2.29 -12.08
C GLN A 170 -19.65 2.52 -10.90
N THR A 171 -19.37 3.51 -10.04
CA THR A 171 -20.20 3.89 -8.89
C THR A 171 -20.89 5.22 -9.14
#